data_AF-A0A485K9U9-F1
#
_entry.id   AF-A0A485K9U9-F1
#
_cell.length_a   1.000
_cell.length_b   1.000
_cell.length_c   1.000
_cell.angle_alpha   90.00
_cell.angle_beta   90.00
_cell.angle_gamma   90.00
#
_symmetry.space_group_name_H-M   'P 1'
#
loop_
_entity.id
_entity.type
_entity.pdbx_description
1 polymer ?
#
loop_
_entity_poly.entity_id
_entity_poly.type
_entity_poly.pdbx_seq_one_letter_code
_entity_poly.pdbx_strand_id
1 'polypeptide(L)'
;MCFRNEIYNQKPITITTSFYDTLPKYGSLDFDFVQFSRPVAGILPMSDNRFKALISKLYLDELSAAEPSASRRVISPAYRKLNIAVYDFLLELQKRHIRVPDLYNHDIVTYIKLTPPKENDTAPEPVNFSGRRLLLELQALFCTRWMTSRQARFILDKWPGYFGSTRVDAALILFDRILDLYNYSQIFASLTDAEVGQVIYRLGWLNLWSPLMPEMYYELDLTIYEQREVTKILVQLAMDEPGENWQGATFGWDRDAPMPGWVLNMSWLTPGNFPQKGYLRVEYYSGADQGCSPVWSSRRATAMNVLAELPQQFDAFLAHQELERRKTWKSAKNQAIVLESADAIAAAELRALTPSSRSK
;
A
#
# COMPACT_ATOMS: atom_id res chain seq x y z
N MET A 1 15.35 14.78 8.57
CA MET A 1 14.93 14.46 9.96
C MET A 1 13.94 13.31 9.88
N CYS A 2 13.85 12.49 10.94
CA CYS A 2 13.03 11.28 11.00
C CYS A 2 11.63 11.51 11.60
N PHE A 3 11.17 12.76 11.63
CA PHE A 3 9.85 13.11 12.14
C PHE A 3 8.94 13.52 10.99
N ARG A 4 7.65 13.23 11.13
CA ARG A 4 6.59 13.71 10.25
C ARG A 4 5.30 13.87 11.03
N ASN A 5 4.35 14.57 10.42
CA ASN A 5 3.04 14.84 11.03
C ASN A 5 3.19 15.54 12.40
N GLU A 6 4.18 16.43 12.52
CA GLU A 6 4.56 17.00 13.80
C GLU A 6 3.57 18.06 14.26
N ILE A 7 3.09 17.90 15.49
CA ILE A 7 2.07 18.75 16.11
C ILE A 7 2.55 19.10 17.50
N TYR A 8 2.61 20.39 17.81
CA TYR A 8 2.87 20.88 19.16
C TYR A 8 1.67 21.68 19.65
N ASN A 9 1.06 21.25 20.76
CA ASN A 9 -0.17 21.82 21.32
C ASN A 9 -1.27 22.01 20.26
N GLN A 10 -1.55 20.95 19.48
CA GLN A 10 -2.55 20.92 18.39
C GLN A 10 -2.25 21.85 17.21
N LYS A 11 -1.05 22.44 17.15
CA LYS A 11 -0.61 23.24 16.00
C LYS A 11 0.47 22.51 15.22
N PRO A 12 0.36 22.43 13.89
CA PRO A 12 1.40 21.86 13.05
C PRO A 12 2.70 22.64 13.22
N ILE A 13 3.80 21.92 13.34
CA ILE A 13 5.15 22.51 13.37
C ILE A 13 6.07 21.74 12.44
N THR A 14 7.24 22.30 12.16
CA THR A 14 8.36 21.54 11.61
C THR A 14 9.41 21.44 12.70
N ILE A 15 9.75 20.21 13.10
CA ILE A 15 10.85 20.02 14.05
C ILE A 15 12.15 20.33 13.32
N THR A 16 12.80 21.43 13.69
CA THR A 16 14.10 21.85 13.13
C THR A 16 15.22 21.61 14.14
N THR A 17 16.48 21.74 13.72
CA THR A 17 17.61 21.73 14.67
C THR A 17 17.47 22.81 15.74
N SER A 18 17.00 24.00 15.36
CA SER A 18 16.75 25.10 16.31
C SER A 18 15.61 24.83 17.29
N PHE A 19 14.69 23.91 16.96
CA PHE A 19 13.64 23.51 17.91
C PHE A 19 14.23 22.87 19.17
N TYR A 20 15.40 22.21 19.07
CA TYR A 20 16.11 21.65 20.23
C TYR A 20 16.68 22.74 21.14
N ASP A 21 17.16 23.84 20.56
CA ASP A 21 17.72 24.97 21.33
C ASP A 21 16.65 25.69 22.15
N THR A 22 15.40 25.67 21.65
CA THR A 22 14.24 26.31 22.29
C THR A 22 13.19 25.28 22.72
N LEU A 23 13.61 24.09 23.13
CA LEU A 23 12.68 23.01 23.46
C LEU A 23 11.65 23.48 24.50
N PRO A 24 10.35 23.42 24.22
CA PRO A 24 9.35 23.93 25.14
C PRO A 24 9.35 23.17 26.48
N LYS A 25 9.13 23.89 27.58
CA LYS A 25 9.13 23.31 28.94
C LYS A 25 7.84 22.57 29.30
N TYR A 26 6.74 22.81 28.59
CA TYR A 26 5.43 22.23 28.84
C TYR A 26 4.66 22.09 27.51
N GLY A 27 3.72 21.15 27.44
CA GLY A 27 2.87 20.92 26.27
C GLY A 27 2.85 19.47 25.81
N SER A 28 2.13 19.20 24.72
CA SER A 28 2.13 17.91 24.01
C SER A 28 2.83 18.05 22.68
N LEU A 29 3.76 17.14 22.40
CA LEU A 29 4.41 17.00 21.10
C LEU A 29 4.04 15.63 20.54
N ASP A 30 3.35 15.64 19.41
CA ASP A 30 2.88 14.46 18.70
C ASP A 30 3.59 14.40 17.34
N PHE A 31 4.11 13.25 16.94
CA PHE A 31 4.72 13.01 15.63
C PHE A 31 4.74 11.53 15.31
N ASP A 32 4.81 11.19 14.02
CA ASP A 32 5.22 9.86 13.59
C ASP A 32 6.74 9.85 13.39
N PHE A 33 7.38 8.79 13.87
CA PHE A 33 8.81 8.55 13.66
C PHE A 33 9.01 7.65 12.44
N VAL A 34 9.81 8.12 11.49
CA VAL A 34 10.18 7.40 10.28
C VAL A 34 11.55 6.77 10.46
N GLN A 35 11.59 5.44 10.51
CA GLN A 35 12.85 4.71 10.56
C GLN A 35 13.52 4.71 9.17
N PHE A 36 14.72 5.30 9.09
CA PHE A 36 15.56 5.25 7.88
C PHE A 36 16.49 4.04 7.85
N SER A 37 16.79 3.47 9.02
CA SER A 37 17.65 2.30 9.12
C SER A 37 16.93 1.06 8.59
N ARG A 38 17.69 0.20 7.92
CA ARG A 38 17.22 -1.08 7.43
C ARG A 38 17.99 -2.21 8.11
N PRO A 39 17.43 -3.43 8.13
CA PRO A 39 18.12 -4.59 8.66
C PRO A 39 19.49 -4.76 8.00
N VAL A 40 20.49 -5.20 8.76
CA VAL A 40 21.84 -5.43 8.23
C VAL A 40 21.78 -6.44 7.09
N ALA A 41 22.59 -6.21 6.04
CA ALA A 41 22.67 -7.11 4.90
C ALA A 41 22.95 -8.56 5.32
N GLY A 42 22.28 -9.52 4.68
CA GLY A 42 22.42 -10.96 4.95
C GLY A 42 21.44 -11.50 5.99
N ILE A 43 20.63 -10.67 6.64
CA ILE A 43 19.50 -11.14 7.45
C ILE A 43 18.46 -11.79 6.54
N LEU A 44 18.03 -13.00 6.92
CA LEU A 44 16.99 -13.75 6.20
C LEU A 44 15.65 -13.63 6.89
N PRO A 45 14.53 -13.62 6.14
CA PRO A 45 13.20 -13.67 6.74
C PRO A 45 13.00 -15.02 7.41
N MET A 46 12.07 -15.05 8.36
CA MET A 46 11.63 -16.29 8.98
C MET A 46 11.09 -17.27 7.94
N SER A 47 11.42 -18.57 8.08
CA SER A 47 10.82 -19.60 7.25
C SER A 47 9.31 -19.72 7.50
N ASP A 48 8.55 -20.15 6.49
CA ASP A 48 7.09 -20.27 6.61
C ASP A 48 6.66 -21.21 7.73
N ASN A 49 7.41 -22.29 7.98
CA ASN A 49 7.13 -23.22 9.07
C ASN A 49 7.31 -22.55 10.44
N ARG A 50 8.42 -21.81 10.63
CA ARG A 50 8.68 -21.10 11.89
C ARG A 50 7.70 -19.95 12.07
N PHE A 51 7.33 -19.28 10.98
CA PHE A 51 6.31 -18.23 10.98
C PHE A 51 4.96 -18.78 11.44
N LYS A 52 4.48 -19.88 10.84
CA LYS A 52 3.22 -20.55 11.22
C LYS A 52 3.20 -20.96 12.70
N ALA A 53 4.27 -21.58 13.18
CA ALA A 53 4.38 -22.00 14.58
C ALA A 53 4.42 -20.82 15.58
N LEU A 54 4.87 -19.65 15.13
CA LEU A 54 4.93 -18.46 15.95
C LEU A 54 3.60 -17.71 15.96
N ILE A 55 2.95 -17.55 14.80
CA ILE A 55 1.67 -16.84 14.71
C ILE A 55 0.52 -17.62 15.33
N SER A 56 0.62 -18.95 15.50
CA SER A 56 -0.41 -19.74 16.17
C SER A 56 -0.62 -19.31 17.62
N LYS A 57 0.40 -18.68 18.24
CA LYS A 57 0.33 -18.12 19.59
C LYS A 57 -0.55 -16.87 19.70
N LEU A 58 -0.87 -16.24 18.58
CA LEU A 58 -1.73 -15.05 18.52
C LEU A 58 -3.21 -15.41 18.38
N TYR A 59 -3.54 -16.69 18.18
CA TYR A 59 -4.92 -17.19 18.07
C TYR A 59 -5.78 -16.43 17.04
N LEU A 60 -5.18 -15.97 15.94
CA LEU A 60 -5.87 -15.06 15.00
C LEU A 60 -7.09 -15.73 14.35
N ASP A 61 -7.01 -17.03 14.08
CA ASP A 61 -8.11 -17.79 13.48
C ASP A 61 -9.27 -17.95 14.48
N GLU A 62 -8.96 -18.28 15.73
CA GLU A 62 -9.94 -18.44 16.80
C GLU A 62 -10.58 -17.10 17.18
N LEU A 63 -9.78 -16.02 17.23
CA LEU A 63 -10.28 -14.67 17.47
C LEU A 63 -11.24 -14.26 16.35
N SER A 64 -10.85 -14.45 15.08
CA SER A 64 -11.71 -14.12 13.93
C SER A 64 -13.00 -14.94 13.93
N ALA A 65 -12.96 -16.21 14.34
CA ALA A 65 -14.16 -17.05 14.46
C ALA A 65 -15.11 -16.58 15.58
N ALA A 66 -14.54 -16.10 16.69
CA ALA A 66 -15.28 -15.58 17.83
C ALA A 66 -15.87 -14.17 17.62
N GLU A 67 -15.50 -13.48 16.53
CA GLU A 67 -16.07 -12.17 16.21
C GLU A 67 -17.57 -12.25 15.86
N PRO A 68 -18.37 -11.23 16.27
CA PRO A 68 -19.73 -11.09 15.80
C PRO A 68 -19.80 -11.13 14.27
N SER A 69 -20.75 -11.87 13.71
CA SER A 69 -20.84 -12.08 12.24
C SER A 69 -20.91 -10.76 11.44
N ALA A 70 -21.53 -9.71 12.00
CA ALA A 70 -21.61 -8.39 11.38
C ALA A 70 -20.25 -7.67 11.27
N SER A 71 -19.27 -8.09 12.06
CA SER A 71 -17.91 -7.53 12.09
C SER A 71 -16.89 -8.42 11.38
N ARG A 72 -17.29 -9.63 10.94
CA ARG A 72 -16.41 -10.53 10.19
C ARG A 72 -16.10 -9.93 8.84
N ARG A 73 -14.82 -10.00 8.47
CA ARG A 73 -14.33 -9.39 7.23
C ARG A 73 -14.59 -10.27 6.01
N VAL A 74 -14.74 -9.59 4.88
CA VAL A 74 -14.66 -10.21 3.57
C VAL A 74 -13.22 -10.63 3.29
N ILE A 75 -13.05 -11.72 2.55
CA ILE A 75 -11.74 -12.19 2.11
C ILE A 75 -11.04 -11.09 1.31
N SER A 76 -9.82 -10.78 1.68
CA SER A 76 -8.99 -9.80 0.98
C SER A 76 -8.67 -10.26 -0.45
N PRO A 77 -8.79 -9.38 -1.46
CA PRO A 77 -8.46 -9.72 -2.84
C PRO A 77 -6.96 -9.96 -2.99
N ALA A 78 -6.51 -10.68 -4.02
CA ALA A 78 -5.06 -10.89 -4.25
C ALA A 78 -4.29 -9.57 -4.42
N TYR A 79 -4.93 -8.55 -4.99
CA TYR A 79 -4.39 -7.22 -5.22
C TYR A 79 -5.47 -6.15 -4.98
N ARG A 80 -5.07 -4.96 -4.50
CA ARG A 80 -5.95 -3.79 -4.39
C ARG A 80 -5.42 -2.70 -5.32
N LYS A 81 -6.27 -2.25 -6.24
CA LYS A 81 -6.05 -1.01 -6.98
C LYS A 81 -6.45 0.16 -6.06
N LEU A 82 -5.57 1.14 -5.89
CA LEU A 82 -5.92 2.37 -5.18
C LEU A 82 -6.97 3.16 -5.98
N ASN A 83 -7.79 3.94 -5.28
CA ASN A 83 -8.87 4.71 -5.86
C ASN A 83 -9.01 6.04 -5.12
N ILE A 84 -9.90 6.91 -5.63
CA ILE A 84 -10.13 8.26 -5.11
C ILE A 84 -10.45 8.30 -3.61
N ALA A 85 -11.15 7.30 -3.07
CA ALA A 85 -11.54 7.28 -1.66
C ALA A 85 -10.34 7.18 -0.72
N VAL A 86 -9.29 6.44 -1.11
CA VAL A 86 -8.01 6.38 -0.35
C VAL A 86 -7.43 7.78 -0.19
N TYR A 87 -7.46 8.55 -1.27
CA TYR A 87 -6.91 9.90 -1.30
C TYR A 87 -7.81 10.92 -0.60
N ASP A 88 -9.13 10.72 -0.60
CA ASP A 88 -10.06 11.52 0.22
C ASP A 88 -9.70 11.40 1.71
N PHE A 89 -9.51 10.17 2.21
CA PHE A 89 -9.10 9.95 3.60
C PHE A 89 -7.69 10.49 3.89
N LEU A 90 -6.74 10.30 2.97
CA LEU A 90 -5.38 10.85 3.12
C LEU A 90 -5.40 12.37 3.23
N LEU A 91 -6.17 13.05 2.37
CA LEU A 91 -6.30 14.50 2.40
C LEU A 91 -6.99 14.99 3.66
N GLU A 92 -7.99 14.27 4.17
CA GLU A 92 -8.62 14.60 5.44
C GLU A 92 -7.61 14.57 6.58
N LEU A 93 -6.79 13.51 6.66
CA LEU A 93 -5.72 13.38 7.66
C LEU A 93 -4.71 14.53 7.56
N GLN A 94 -4.26 14.84 6.34
CA GLN A 94 -3.30 15.91 6.06
C GLN A 94 -3.83 17.31 6.40
N LYS A 95 -5.06 17.63 5.96
CA LYS A 95 -5.67 18.96 6.17
C LYS A 95 -6.04 19.21 7.62
N ARG A 96 -6.55 18.20 8.32
CA ARG A 96 -6.99 18.34 9.71
C ARG A 96 -5.84 18.19 10.71
N HIS A 97 -4.66 17.76 10.26
CA HIS A 97 -3.55 17.41 11.13
C HIS A 97 -4.03 16.50 12.27
N ILE A 98 -4.79 15.45 11.91
CA ILE A 98 -5.41 14.56 12.89
C ILE A 98 -4.30 13.92 13.72
N ARG A 99 -4.37 14.04 15.04
CA ARG A 99 -3.48 13.29 15.92
C ARG A 99 -3.91 11.84 15.87
N VAL A 100 -2.96 10.97 15.59
CA VAL A 100 -3.20 9.53 15.53
C VAL A 100 -3.88 9.01 16.82
N PRO A 101 -3.49 9.44 18.04
CA PRO A 101 -4.21 9.11 19.27
C PRO A 101 -5.74 9.27 19.22
N ASP A 102 -6.23 10.28 18.49
CA ASP A 102 -7.66 10.62 18.41
C ASP A 102 -8.44 9.60 17.54
N LEU A 103 -7.75 8.78 16.73
CA LEU A 103 -8.32 7.71 15.91
C LEU A 103 -8.67 6.45 16.71
N TYR A 104 -8.09 6.26 17.90
CA TYR A 104 -8.20 5.03 18.69
C TYR A 104 -9.32 5.02 19.74
N ASN A 105 -10.07 6.12 19.90
CA ASN A 105 -11.00 6.29 21.02
C ASN A 105 -12.09 5.19 21.10
N HIS A 106 -12.40 4.51 20.00
CA HIS A 106 -13.34 3.40 19.96
C HIS A 106 -12.75 2.03 20.36
N ASP A 107 -11.42 1.86 20.29
CA ASP A 107 -10.76 0.55 20.38
C ASP A 107 -10.41 0.14 21.82
N ILE A 108 -10.46 1.08 22.77
CA ILE A 108 -10.02 0.85 24.16
C ILE A 108 -10.98 -0.07 24.93
N VAL A 109 -12.26 -0.12 24.53
CA VAL A 109 -13.31 -0.87 25.23
C VAL A 109 -13.72 -2.17 24.53
N THR A 110 -13.22 -2.43 23.31
CA THR A 110 -13.58 -3.62 22.53
C THR A 110 -12.72 -4.82 22.92
N TYR A 111 -13.39 -5.94 23.22
CA TYR A 111 -12.73 -7.20 23.51
C TYR A 111 -13.49 -8.40 22.93
N ILE A 112 -12.75 -9.46 22.62
CA ILE A 112 -13.27 -10.75 22.19
C ILE A 112 -12.97 -11.75 23.32
N LYS A 113 -13.99 -12.50 23.75
CA LYS A 113 -13.83 -13.59 24.71
C LYS A 113 -13.44 -14.87 23.99
N LEU A 114 -12.29 -15.43 24.33
CA LEU A 114 -11.78 -16.68 23.77
C LEU A 114 -11.27 -17.58 24.90
N THR A 115 -11.62 -18.86 24.84
CA THR A 115 -11.00 -19.89 25.68
C THR A 115 -9.83 -20.49 24.90
N PRO A 116 -8.57 -20.21 25.28
CA PRO A 116 -7.41 -20.71 24.56
C PRO A 116 -7.33 -22.25 24.64
N PRO A 117 -6.68 -22.91 23.67
CA PRO A 117 -6.42 -24.34 23.72
C PRO A 117 -5.68 -24.74 25.01
N LYS A 118 -5.95 -25.94 25.52
CA LYS A 118 -5.34 -26.45 26.76
C LYS A 118 -3.82 -26.64 26.58
N GLU A 119 -3.03 -25.72 27.15
CA GLU A 119 -1.56 -25.84 27.15
C GLU A 119 -1.01 -26.67 28.33
N ASN A 120 -1.74 -26.75 29.45
CA ASN A 120 -1.32 -27.44 30.70
C ASN A 120 -2.49 -28.23 31.34
N ASP A 121 -2.25 -29.00 32.41
CA ASP A 121 -3.28 -29.82 33.08
C ASP A 121 -4.44 -29.05 33.75
N THR A 122 -4.36 -27.72 33.82
CA THR A 122 -5.43 -26.84 34.31
C THR A 122 -6.57 -26.70 33.29
N ALA A 123 -7.81 -26.56 33.76
CA ALA A 123 -8.94 -26.25 32.90
C ALA A 123 -8.74 -24.88 32.22
N PRO A 124 -8.94 -24.75 30.89
CA PRO A 124 -8.76 -23.48 30.21
C PRO A 124 -9.89 -22.52 30.58
N GLU A 125 -9.53 -21.38 31.17
CA GLU A 125 -10.49 -20.32 31.49
C GLU A 125 -10.67 -19.35 30.30
N PRO A 126 -11.88 -18.80 30.09
CA PRO A 126 -12.10 -17.77 29.08
C PRO A 126 -11.30 -16.50 29.37
N VAL A 127 -10.64 -15.96 28.35
CA VAL A 127 -9.80 -14.77 28.44
C VAL A 127 -10.35 -13.68 27.52
N ASN A 128 -10.32 -12.42 28.00
CA ASN A 128 -10.64 -11.26 27.18
C ASN A 128 -9.39 -10.83 26.38
N PHE A 129 -9.50 -10.82 25.06
CA PHE A 129 -8.49 -10.31 24.14
C PHE A 129 -8.92 -8.95 23.60
N SER A 130 -8.07 -7.94 23.74
CA SER A 130 -8.25 -6.62 23.11
C SER A 130 -7.24 -6.43 21.99
N GLY A 131 -7.54 -5.52 21.05
CA GLY A 131 -6.59 -5.16 19.99
C GLY A 131 -5.26 -4.66 20.54
N ARG A 132 -5.28 -3.88 21.63
CA ARG A 132 -4.05 -3.42 22.32
C ARG A 132 -3.20 -4.57 22.84
N ARG A 133 -3.82 -5.58 23.45
CA ARG A 133 -3.09 -6.77 23.90
C ARG A 133 -2.44 -7.48 22.71
N LEU A 134 -3.19 -7.67 21.62
CA LEU A 134 -2.69 -8.33 20.43
C LEU A 134 -1.52 -7.58 19.78
N LEU A 135 -1.55 -6.24 19.76
CA LEU A 135 -0.42 -5.40 19.30
C LEU A 135 0.84 -5.60 20.16
N LEU A 136 0.69 -5.67 21.49
CA LEU A 136 1.83 -5.90 22.39
C LEU A 136 2.42 -7.30 22.20
N GLU A 137 1.59 -8.32 22.05
CA GLU A 137 2.03 -9.69 21.74
C GLU A 137 2.73 -9.73 20.37
N LEU A 138 2.18 -9.07 19.36
CA LEU A 138 2.80 -8.94 18.03
C LEU A 138 4.18 -8.29 18.11
N GLN A 139 4.30 -7.18 18.83
CA GLN A 139 5.57 -6.49 19.03
C GLN A 139 6.60 -7.38 19.74
N ALA A 140 6.20 -8.09 20.79
CA ALA A 140 7.07 -9.02 21.51
C ALA A 140 7.52 -10.19 20.64
N LEU A 141 6.64 -10.70 19.77
CA LEU A 141 6.97 -11.80 18.86
C LEU A 141 7.93 -11.37 17.74
N PHE A 142 7.88 -10.12 17.27
CA PHE A 142 8.68 -9.68 16.13
C PHE A 142 9.81 -8.70 16.47
N CYS A 143 10.03 -8.36 17.75
CA CYS A 143 11.07 -7.40 18.17
C CYS A 143 12.50 -7.77 17.73
N THR A 144 12.78 -9.05 17.48
CA THR A 144 14.09 -9.60 17.08
C THR A 144 13.99 -10.51 15.86
N ARG A 145 12.90 -10.42 15.10
CA ARG A 145 12.60 -11.33 13.99
C ARG A 145 12.17 -10.55 12.76
N TRP A 146 12.59 -11.03 11.60
CA TRP A 146 12.29 -10.43 10.31
C TRP A 146 11.39 -11.34 9.48
N MET A 147 10.62 -10.73 8.59
CA MET A 147 9.61 -11.40 7.79
C MET A 147 9.54 -10.83 6.39
N THR A 148 8.74 -11.47 5.56
CA THR A 148 8.35 -10.93 4.25
C THR A 148 7.05 -10.12 4.34
N SER A 149 6.80 -9.24 3.38
CA SER A 149 5.53 -8.55 3.15
C SER A 149 4.39 -9.57 3.04
N ARG A 150 4.66 -10.78 2.53
CA ARG A 150 3.65 -11.84 2.39
C ARG A 150 3.23 -12.39 3.76
N GLN A 151 4.19 -12.55 4.66
CA GLN A 151 3.96 -12.97 6.03
C GLN A 151 3.26 -11.87 6.85
N ALA A 152 3.67 -10.61 6.68
CA ALA A 152 2.95 -9.47 7.28
C ALA A 152 1.50 -9.42 6.80
N ARG A 153 1.26 -9.58 5.50
CA ARG A 153 -0.08 -9.66 4.91
C ARG A 153 -0.93 -10.75 5.53
N PHE A 154 -0.38 -11.94 5.73
CA PHE A 154 -1.08 -13.06 6.35
C PHE A 154 -1.62 -12.70 7.74
N ILE A 155 -0.85 -11.95 8.54
CA ILE A 155 -1.29 -11.48 9.86
C ILE A 155 -2.44 -10.49 9.70
N LEU A 156 -2.30 -9.50 8.80
CA LEU A 156 -3.31 -8.45 8.60
C LEU A 156 -4.62 -8.99 8.00
N ASP A 157 -4.55 -10.01 7.13
CA ASP A 157 -5.71 -10.73 6.57
C ASP A 157 -6.48 -11.50 7.65
N LYS A 158 -5.85 -11.84 8.78
CA LYS A 158 -6.47 -12.52 9.92
C LYS A 158 -6.71 -11.63 11.14
N TRP A 159 -6.27 -10.38 11.10
CA TRP A 159 -6.48 -9.42 12.19
C TRP A 159 -7.97 -9.20 12.48
N PRO A 160 -8.45 -9.39 13.72
CA PRO A 160 -9.88 -9.23 14.03
C PRO A 160 -10.40 -7.84 13.64
N GLY A 161 -11.44 -7.77 12.81
CA GLY A 161 -12.04 -6.51 12.35
C GLY A 161 -12.76 -5.74 13.46
N TYR A 162 -13.16 -6.44 14.52
CA TYR A 162 -13.79 -5.90 15.72
C TYR A 162 -12.86 -5.03 16.57
N PHE A 163 -11.54 -5.13 16.35
CA PHE A 163 -10.53 -4.29 17.01
C PHE A 163 -10.27 -2.97 16.28
N GLY A 164 -11.15 -2.57 15.37
CA GLY A 164 -11.16 -1.24 14.75
C GLY A 164 -9.83 -0.83 14.13
N SER A 165 -9.28 0.30 14.58
CA SER A 165 -8.11 0.94 13.95
C SER A 165 -6.77 0.25 14.28
N THR A 166 -6.74 -0.69 15.24
CA THR A 166 -5.51 -1.40 15.63
C THR A 166 -4.83 -2.17 14.49
N ARG A 167 -5.55 -2.49 13.41
CA ARG A 167 -4.94 -3.11 12.22
C ARG A 167 -3.92 -2.20 11.54
N VAL A 168 -4.14 -0.88 11.54
CA VAL A 168 -3.17 0.10 11.03
C VAL A 168 -1.91 0.05 11.88
N ASP A 169 -2.05 0.03 13.21
CA ASP A 169 -0.90 -0.09 14.10
C ASP A 169 -0.14 -1.41 13.91
N ALA A 170 -0.86 -2.51 13.67
CA ALA A 170 -0.22 -3.78 13.34
C ALA A 170 0.61 -3.65 12.05
N ALA A 171 0.09 -2.99 11.01
CA ALA A 171 0.84 -2.75 9.77
C ALA A 171 2.11 -1.93 10.02
N LEU A 172 2.04 -0.92 10.89
CA LEU A 172 3.19 -0.06 11.24
C LEU A 172 4.23 -0.80 12.09
N ILE A 173 3.82 -1.58 13.09
CA ILE A 173 4.73 -2.41 13.90
C ILE A 173 5.48 -3.42 13.02
N LEU A 174 4.78 -3.99 12.04
CA LEU A 174 5.35 -4.98 11.12
C LEU A 174 6.24 -4.36 10.06
N PHE A 175 6.02 -3.09 9.68
CA PHE A 175 6.76 -2.39 8.65
C PHE A 175 8.29 -2.51 8.84
N ASP A 176 8.79 -2.22 10.05
CA ASP A 176 10.22 -2.27 10.37
C ASP A 176 10.83 -3.69 10.37
N ARG A 177 9.97 -4.72 10.24
CA ARG A 177 10.34 -6.13 10.26
C ARG A 177 10.32 -6.76 8.88
N ILE A 178 9.82 -6.05 7.87
CA ILE A 178 9.73 -6.51 6.49
C ILE A 178 11.07 -6.30 5.78
N LEU A 179 11.58 -7.36 5.16
CA LEU A 179 12.84 -7.31 4.40
C LEU A 179 12.63 -7.00 2.91
N ASP A 180 11.46 -7.32 2.37
CA ASP A 180 11.09 -7.08 0.97
C ASP A 180 10.10 -5.92 0.86
N LEU A 181 10.50 -4.75 1.38
CA LEU A 181 9.67 -3.52 1.33
C LEU A 181 9.30 -3.10 -0.09
N TYR A 182 10.06 -3.51 -1.10
CA TYR A 182 9.70 -3.33 -2.50
C TYR A 182 8.38 -4.02 -2.90
N ASN A 183 7.88 -4.95 -2.10
CA ASN A 183 6.57 -5.59 -2.25
C ASN A 183 5.49 -5.02 -1.30
N TYR A 184 5.77 -3.97 -0.54
CA TYR A 184 4.90 -3.55 0.56
C TYR A 184 3.49 -3.13 0.09
N SER A 185 3.34 -2.65 -1.15
CA SER A 185 2.03 -2.29 -1.72
C SER A 185 1.00 -3.44 -1.68
N GLN A 186 1.44 -4.70 -1.64
CA GLN A 186 0.53 -5.85 -1.50
C GLN A 186 -0.22 -5.90 -0.16
N ILE A 187 0.29 -5.20 0.87
CA ILE A 187 -0.37 -5.04 2.17
C ILE A 187 -1.69 -4.28 2.02
N PHE A 188 -1.81 -3.39 1.02
CA PHE A 188 -3.02 -2.60 0.82
C PHE A 188 -4.26 -3.48 0.57
N ALA A 189 -4.08 -4.69 0.04
CA ALA A 189 -5.17 -5.64 -0.12
C ALA A 189 -5.81 -6.10 1.20
N SER A 190 -5.06 -6.05 2.31
CA SER A 190 -5.53 -6.41 3.66
C SER A 190 -6.22 -5.27 4.40
N LEU A 191 -6.18 -4.05 3.84
CA LEU A 191 -6.63 -2.82 4.48
C LEU A 191 -7.84 -2.24 3.75
N THR A 192 -8.66 -1.44 4.44
CA THR A 192 -9.71 -0.60 3.85
C THR A 192 -9.14 0.67 3.24
N ASP A 193 -9.92 1.42 2.45
CA ASP A 193 -9.43 2.67 1.85
C ASP A 193 -8.98 3.70 2.90
N ALA A 194 -9.71 3.81 4.01
CA ALA A 194 -9.34 4.67 5.13
C ALA A 194 -8.04 4.24 5.80
N GLU A 195 -7.84 2.93 5.99
CA GLU A 195 -6.61 2.39 6.59
C GLU A 195 -5.41 2.54 5.68
N VAL A 196 -5.58 2.36 4.36
CA VAL A 196 -4.50 2.64 3.38
C VAL A 196 -4.12 4.12 3.45
N GLY A 197 -5.11 5.03 3.49
CA GLY A 197 -4.87 6.47 3.68
C GLY A 197 -4.07 6.75 4.95
N GLN A 198 -4.40 6.11 6.07
CA GLN A 198 -3.64 6.24 7.32
C GLN A 198 -2.22 5.68 7.22
N VAL A 199 -2.02 4.50 6.62
CA VAL A 199 -0.69 3.93 6.44
C VAL A 199 0.19 4.84 5.57
N ILE A 200 -0.35 5.40 4.48
CA ILE A 200 0.37 6.36 3.64
C ILE A 200 0.71 7.63 4.41
N TYR A 201 -0.24 8.18 5.17
CA TYR A 201 -0.04 9.37 6.00
C TYR A 201 1.08 9.18 7.02
N ARG A 202 1.13 8.02 7.69
CA ARG A 202 2.03 7.74 8.81
C ARG A 202 3.41 7.24 8.39
N LEU A 203 3.52 6.48 7.30
CA LEU A 203 4.82 5.99 6.81
C LEU A 203 5.46 6.92 5.79
N GLY A 204 4.64 7.52 4.92
CA GLY A 204 5.12 8.30 3.80
C GLY A 204 5.41 7.51 2.54
N TRP A 205 5.20 8.18 1.41
CA TRP A 205 5.42 7.65 0.08
C TRP A 205 6.86 7.16 -0.11
N LEU A 206 7.87 7.96 0.22
CA LEU A 206 9.27 7.54 0.01
C LEU A 206 9.69 6.35 0.88
N ASN A 207 8.95 6.06 1.96
CA ASN A 207 9.23 4.92 2.83
C ASN A 207 8.52 3.65 2.37
N LEU A 208 7.26 3.77 1.95
CA LEU A 208 6.38 2.63 1.64
C LEU A 208 6.44 2.17 0.17
N TRP A 209 6.88 3.04 -0.73
CA TRP A 209 6.75 2.85 -2.17
C TRP A 209 8.07 2.45 -2.83
N SER A 210 7.98 1.67 -3.91
CA SER A 210 9.13 1.26 -4.71
C SER A 210 8.86 1.44 -6.21
N PRO A 211 9.80 2.04 -6.97
CA PRO A 211 9.69 2.15 -8.42
C PRO A 211 9.87 0.82 -9.15
N LEU A 212 10.17 -0.27 -8.44
CA LEU A 212 10.16 -1.61 -9.02
C LEU A 212 8.73 -2.04 -9.40
N MET A 213 7.72 -1.54 -8.68
CA MET A 213 6.31 -1.85 -8.83
C MET A 213 5.47 -0.55 -8.87
N PRO A 214 5.65 0.32 -9.88
CA PRO A 214 4.97 1.60 -9.98
C PRO A 214 3.50 1.45 -10.39
N GLU A 215 3.03 0.27 -10.78
CA GLU A 215 1.68 0.05 -11.30
C GLU A 215 0.61 0.32 -10.23
N MET A 216 0.00 1.51 -10.26
CA MET A 216 -0.96 1.98 -9.26
C MET A 216 -1.68 3.23 -9.77
N TYR A 217 -2.83 3.54 -9.16
CA TYR A 217 -3.45 4.86 -9.27
C TYR A 217 -2.85 5.81 -8.23
N TYR A 218 -2.44 7.00 -8.66
CA TYR A 218 -1.81 8.03 -7.84
C TYR A 218 -2.64 9.32 -7.85
N GLU A 219 -2.77 9.93 -6.68
CA GLU A 219 -3.06 11.35 -6.54
C GLU A 219 -1.98 12.00 -5.66
N LEU A 220 -1.19 12.92 -6.23
CA LEU A 220 0.02 13.46 -5.63
C LEU A 220 -0.03 15.00 -5.58
N ASP A 221 0.03 15.54 -4.38
CA ASP A 221 0.22 16.96 -4.09
C ASP A 221 1.71 17.32 -4.16
N LEU A 222 2.08 18.07 -5.18
CA LEU A 222 3.46 18.47 -5.43
C LEU A 222 3.99 19.49 -4.41
N THR A 223 3.16 20.04 -3.51
CA THR A 223 3.67 20.83 -2.39
C THR A 223 4.37 19.93 -1.36
N ILE A 224 3.94 18.68 -1.24
CA ILE A 224 4.52 17.70 -0.34
C ILE A 224 5.79 17.09 -0.97
N TYR A 225 6.93 17.25 -0.29
CA TYR A 225 8.24 16.85 -0.82
C TYR A 225 8.28 15.39 -1.31
N GLU A 226 7.87 14.44 -0.48
CA GLU A 226 7.92 13.01 -0.84
C GLU A 226 7.04 12.66 -2.05
N GLN A 227 5.87 13.29 -2.17
CA GLN A 227 4.95 13.06 -3.28
C GLN A 227 5.52 13.62 -4.57
N ARG A 228 6.15 14.80 -4.48
CA ARG A 228 6.89 15.42 -5.58
C ARG A 228 8.08 14.57 -6.04
N GLU A 229 8.83 13.96 -5.12
CA GLU A 229 9.92 13.05 -5.48
C GLU A 229 9.41 11.77 -6.16
N VAL A 230 8.30 11.19 -5.68
CA VAL A 230 7.63 10.09 -6.39
C VAL A 230 7.19 10.52 -7.79
N THR A 231 6.62 11.71 -7.96
CA THR A 231 6.24 12.20 -9.29
C THR A 231 7.43 12.31 -10.23
N LYS A 232 8.58 12.82 -9.78
CA LYS A 232 9.81 12.88 -10.60
C LYS A 232 10.23 11.49 -11.08
N ILE A 233 10.14 10.49 -10.20
CA ILE A 233 10.46 9.11 -10.55
C ILE A 233 9.45 8.58 -11.57
N LEU A 234 8.15 8.78 -11.37
CA LEU A 234 7.12 8.35 -12.32
C LEU A 234 7.28 9.00 -13.70
N VAL A 235 7.70 10.27 -13.74
CA VAL A 235 8.02 10.97 -14.99
C VAL A 235 9.22 10.32 -15.68
N GLN A 236 10.31 10.05 -14.94
CA GLN A 236 11.48 9.40 -15.49
C GLN A 236 11.16 8.01 -16.05
N LEU A 237 10.37 7.21 -15.31
CA LEU A 237 9.97 5.88 -15.75
C LEU A 237 9.12 5.96 -17.03
N ALA A 238 8.16 6.87 -17.12
CA ALA A 238 7.32 7.02 -18.32
C ALA A 238 8.10 7.51 -19.56
N MET A 239 9.24 8.15 -19.37
CA MET A 239 10.13 8.54 -20.47
C MET A 239 11.00 7.38 -20.96
N ASP A 240 11.42 6.52 -20.04
CA ASP A 240 12.33 5.41 -20.33
C ASP A 240 11.59 4.16 -20.80
N GLU A 241 10.38 3.94 -20.29
CA GLU A 241 9.53 2.80 -20.62
C GLU A 241 8.79 3.04 -21.94
N PRO A 242 8.70 2.03 -22.82
CA PRO A 242 7.91 2.16 -24.04
C PRO A 242 6.41 2.18 -23.71
N GLY A 243 5.63 2.73 -24.64
CA GLY A 243 4.17 2.79 -24.58
C GLY A 243 3.63 4.03 -23.86
N GLU A 244 2.31 4.08 -23.66
CA GLU A 244 1.65 5.14 -22.88
C GLU A 244 1.57 4.68 -21.42
N ASN A 245 2.57 5.02 -20.61
CA ASN A 245 2.60 4.57 -19.21
C ASN A 245 1.67 5.38 -18.28
N TRP A 246 1.23 6.57 -18.68
CA TRP A 246 0.45 7.49 -17.86
C TRP A 246 -1.00 7.52 -18.30
N GLN A 247 -1.80 6.63 -17.73
CA GLN A 247 -3.21 6.48 -18.06
C GLN A 247 -4.06 7.51 -17.32
N GLY A 248 -4.92 8.22 -18.06
CA GLY A 248 -5.86 9.20 -17.49
C GLY A 248 -5.19 10.35 -16.73
N ALA A 249 -3.97 10.73 -17.11
CA ALA A 249 -3.21 11.73 -16.39
C ALA A 249 -3.88 13.12 -16.42
N THR A 250 -3.95 13.77 -15.26
CA THR A 250 -4.44 15.15 -15.13
C THR A 250 -3.56 15.92 -14.17
N PHE A 251 -3.39 17.22 -14.41
CA PHE A 251 -2.69 18.12 -13.51
C PHE A 251 -3.49 19.40 -13.33
N GLY A 252 -3.56 19.90 -12.11
CA GLY A 252 -4.19 21.17 -11.77
C GLY A 252 -3.42 21.92 -10.69
N TRP A 253 -3.76 23.18 -10.46
CA TRP A 253 -3.28 23.87 -9.26
C TRP A 253 -4.01 23.40 -8.00
N ASP A 254 -5.23 22.88 -8.17
CA ASP A 254 -6.07 22.30 -7.15
C ASP A 254 -6.53 20.91 -7.58
N ARG A 255 -6.75 20.03 -6.60
CA ARG A 255 -7.22 18.66 -6.82
C ARG A 255 -8.53 18.59 -7.61
N ASP A 256 -9.46 19.47 -7.29
CA ASP A 256 -10.83 19.43 -7.82
C ASP A 256 -11.00 20.26 -9.11
N ALA A 257 -9.94 20.94 -9.55
CA ALA A 257 -9.93 21.77 -10.75
C ALA A 257 -8.71 21.42 -11.65
N PRO A 258 -8.70 20.23 -12.28
CA PRO A 258 -7.66 19.86 -13.22
C PRO A 258 -7.68 20.77 -14.45
N MET A 259 -6.52 21.05 -15.03
CA MET A 259 -6.39 21.80 -16.27
C MET A 259 -6.97 20.97 -17.44
N PRO A 260 -7.97 21.48 -18.19
CA PRO A 260 -8.55 20.75 -19.30
C PRO A 260 -7.52 20.43 -20.39
N GLY A 261 -7.48 19.18 -20.84
CA GLY A 261 -6.59 18.72 -21.91
C GLY A 261 -5.11 18.74 -21.55
N TRP A 262 -4.76 18.79 -20.26
CA TRP A 262 -3.37 18.76 -19.82
C TRP A 262 -2.67 17.47 -20.24
N VAL A 263 -1.43 17.62 -20.68
CA VAL A 263 -0.51 16.52 -20.98
C VAL A 263 0.83 16.79 -20.29
N LEU A 264 1.58 15.73 -20.00
CA LEU A 264 2.89 15.86 -19.38
C LEU A 264 3.79 16.80 -20.20
N ASN A 265 4.19 17.90 -19.56
CA ASN A 265 5.01 18.91 -20.21
C ASN A 265 6.49 18.53 -20.10
N MET A 266 7.15 18.34 -21.24
CA MET A 266 8.59 18.04 -21.32
C MET A 266 9.48 19.05 -20.59
N SER A 267 9.02 20.28 -20.37
CA SER A 267 9.75 21.27 -19.57
C SER A 267 9.94 20.85 -18.11
N TRP A 268 9.13 19.95 -17.55
CA TRP A 268 9.34 19.40 -16.20
C TRP A 268 10.65 18.63 -16.08
N LEU A 269 11.20 18.16 -17.21
CA LEU A 269 12.47 17.44 -17.27
C LEU A 269 13.69 18.38 -17.21
N THR A 270 13.49 19.67 -17.47
CA THR A 270 14.57 20.65 -17.39
C THR A 270 14.95 20.89 -15.93
N PRO A 271 16.25 20.84 -15.56
CA PRO A 271 16.68 21.13 -14.20
C PRO A 271 16.11 22.47 -13.69
N GLY A 272 15.47 22.44 -12.53
CA GLY A 272 14.87 23.63 -11.90
C GLY A 272 13.44 23.96 -12.34
N ASN A 273 12.92 23.33 -13.40
CA ASN A 273 11.58 23.61 -13.92
C ASN A 273 10.49 22.68 -13.37
N PHE A 274 10.87 21.67 -12.57
CA PHE A 274 9.89 20.77 -11.95
C PHE A 274 8.99 21.54 -10.97
N PRO A 275 7.65 21.45 -11.09
CA PRO A 275 6.76 22.23 -10.23
C PRO A 275 6.90 21.90 -8.76
N GLN A 276 6.86 22.94 -7.91
CA GLN A 276 6.82 22.81 -6.45
C GLN A 276 5.40 22.88 -5.87
N LYS A 277 4.40 23.05 -6.74
CA LYS A 277 2.97 23.05 -6.37
C LYS A 277 2.14 22.45 -7.48
N GLY A 278 0.91 22.11 -7.15
CA GLY A 278 -0.07 21.52 -8.04
C GLY A 278 -0.37 20.08 -7.66
N TYR A 279 -1.37 19.51 -8.32
CA TYR A 279 -1.95 18.24 -7.96
C TYR A 279 -2.00 17.35 -9.20
N LEU A 280 -1.26 16.25 -9.18
CA LEU A 280 -1.20 15.26 -10.25
C LEU A 280 -2.12 14.10 -9.92
N ARG A 281 -2.93 13.67 -10.89
CA ARG A 281 -3.59 12.36 -10.87
C ARG A 281 -3.09 11.54 -12.05
N VAL A 282 -2.73 10.30 -11.83
CA VAL A 282 -2.24 9.41 -12.89
C VAL A 282 -2.41 7.95 -12.49
N GLU A 283 -2.81 7.10 -13.42
CA GLU A 283 -2.64 5.66 -13.27
C GLU A 283 -1.40 5.22 -14.04
N TYR A 284 -0.39 4.73 -13.33
CA TYR A 284 0.83 4.25 -13.97
C TYR A 284 0.63 2.80 -14.44
N TYR A 285 1.02 2.52 -15.67
CA TYR A 285 0.76 1.25 -16.33
C TYR A 285 1.97 0.78 -17.16
N SER A 286 2.34 -0.50 -17.02
CA SER A 286 3.46 -1.12 -17.77
C SER A 286 3.10 -2.50 -18.32
N GLY A 287 1.81 -2.75 -18.55
CA GLY A 287 1.30 -4.00 -19.10
C GLY A 287 1.63 -4.17 -20.58
N ALA A 288 1.95 -5.41 -20.99
CA ALA A 288 2.35 -5.72 -22.37
C ALA A 288 1.22 -5.54 -23.39
N ASP A 289 -0.03 -5.57 -22.94
CA ASP A 289 -1.23 -5.51 -23.78
C ASP A 289 -1.45 -4.15 -24.46
N GLN A 290 -0.79 -3.08 -24.00
CA GLN A 290 -0.84 -1.76 -24.65
C GLN A 290 0.55 -1.29 -25.13
N GLY A 291 1.42 -2.23 -25.52
CA GLY A 291 2.77 -1.91 -25.99
C GLY A 291 3.70 -1.38 -24.89
N CYS A 292 3.27 -1.42 -23.63
CA CYS A 292 4.06 -0.98 -22.50
C CYS A 292 4.96 -2.09 -21.95
N SER A 293 6.11 -1.71 -21.37
CA SER A 293 6.96 -2.69 -20.69
C SER A 293 7.85 -2.05 -19.63
N PRO A 294 8.13 -2.76 -18.51
CA PRO A 294 9.09 -2.29 -17.53
C PRO A 294 10.50 -2.21 -18.11
N VAL A 295 11.21 -1.12 -17.83
CA VAL A 295 12.64 -0.98 -18.09
C VAL A 295 13.38 -1.12 -16.77
N TRP A 296 13.77 -2.36 -16.45
CA TRP A 296 14.30 -2.72 -15.14
C TRP A 296 15.59 -1.99 -14.74
N SER A 297 16.42 -1.59 -15.71
CA SER A 297 17.60 -0.76 -15.44
C SER A 297 17.20 0.63 -14.92
N SER A 298 16.18 1.26 -15.50
CA SER A 298 15.64 2.55 -15.05
C SER A 298 14.94 2.43 -13.69
N ARG A 299 14.09 1.41 -13.51
CA ARG A 299 13.46 1.11 -12.21
C ARG A 299 14.49 0.89 -11.10
N ARG A 300 15.57 0.16 -11.39
CA ARG A 300 16.65 -0.07 -10.43
C ARG A 300 17.42 1.22 -10.10
N ALA A 301 17.72 2.03 -11.11
CA ALA A 301 18.44 3.29 -10.90
C ALA A 301 17.62 4.28 -10.05
N THR A 302 16.33 4.40 -10.34
CA THR A 302 15.41 5.28 -9.61
C THR A 302 15.05 4.77 -8.21
N ALA A 303 15.16 3.46 -7.94
CA ALA A 303 14.98 2.90 -6.60
C ALA A 303 15.97 3.46 -5.56
N MET A 304 17.10 4.01 -5.99
CA MET A 304 18.04 4.68 -5.10
C MET A 304 17.50 5.99 -4.50
N ASN A 305 16.40 6.52 -5.03
CA ASN A 305 15.76 7.76 -4.58
C ASN A 305 14.60 7.52 -3.59
N VAL A 306 14.37 6.27 -3.19
CA VAL A 306 13.38 5.88 -2.18
C VAL A 306 14.05 5.09 -1.06
N LEU A 307 13.33 4.83 0.02
CA LEU A 307 13.84 4.11 1.19
C LEU A 307 13.49 2.61 1.16
N ALA A 308 12.67 2.16 0.21
CA ALA A 308 12.43 0.74 -0.01
C ALA A 308 13.67 0.12 -0.67
N GLU A 309 14.33 -0.82 0.02
CA GLU A 309 15.57 -1.43 -0.47
C GLU A 309 15.34 -2.24 -1.75
N LEU A 310 16.42 -2.42 -2.51
CA LEU A 310 16.42 -3.34 -3.65
C LEU A 310 16.44 -4.80 -3.16
N PRO A 311 15.83 -5.74 -3.93
CA PRO A 311 15.97 -7.16 -3.69
C PRO A 311 17.45 -7.57 -3.66
N GLN A 312 17.85 -8.32 -2.62
CA GLN A 312 19.23 -8.82 -2.49
C GLN A 312 19.63 -9.71 -3.67
N GLN A 313 18.70 -10.52 -4.18
CA GLN A 313 18.84 -11.34 -5.38
C GLN A 313 18.05 -10.73 -6.53
N PHE A 314 18.52 -9.61 -7.06
CA PHE A 314 17.79 -8.84 -8.08
C PHE A 314 17.46 -9.66 -9.33
N ASP A 315 18.40 -10.47 -9.82
CA ASP A 315 18.15 -11.31 -11.02
C ASP A 315 17.05 -12.35 -10.80
N ALA A 316 16.98 -12.94 -9.61
CA ALA A 316 15.92 -13.88 -9.24
C ALA A 316 14.56 -13.17 -9.14
N PHE A 317 14.54 -11.95 -8.58
CA PHE A 317 13.36 -11.09 -8.57
C PHE A 317 12.88 -10.78 -10.00
N LEU A 318 13.79 -10.38 -10.89
CA LEU A 318 13.46 -10.08 -12.29
C LEU A 318 12.88 -11.30 -13.02
N ALA A 319 13.50 -12.47 -12.85
CA ALA A 319 13.03 -13.71 -13.45
C ALA A 319 11.59 -14.06 -12.99
N HIS A 320 11.29 -13.84 -11.72
CA HIS A 320 9.94 -14.02 -11.18
C HIS A 320 8.95 -13.02 -11.78
N GLN A 321 9.28 -11.72 -11.84
CA GLN A 321 8.40 -10.69 -12.40
C GLN A 321 8.08 -10.95 -13.88
N GLU A 322 9.08 -11.33 -14.67
CA GLU A 322 8.90 -11.65 -16.08
C GLU A 322 8.06 -12.92 -16.28
N LEU A 323 8.19 -13.91 -15.39
CA LEU A 323 7.33 -15.09 -15.38
C LEU A 323 5.85 -14.73 -15.11
N GLU A 324 5.59 -13.91 -14.09
CA GLU A 324 4.23 -13.46 -13.76
C GLU A 324 3.62 -12.64 -14.90
N ARG A 325 4.39 -11.74 -15.50
CA ARG A 325 3.97 -10.96 -16.69
C ARG A 325 3.59 -11.84 -17.87
N ARG A 326 4.33 -12.93 -18.11
CA ARG A 326 3.98 -13.90 -19.17
C ARG A 326 2.70 -14.66 -18.88
N LYS A 327 2.41 -14.96 -17.61
CA LYS A 327 1.17 -15.61 -17.21
C LYS A 327 -0.03 -14.70 -17.43
N THR A 328 0.05 -13.44 -17.00
CA THR A 328 -1.03 -12.46 -17.19
C THR A 328 -1.31 -12.20 -18.66
N TRP A 329 -0.27 -12.04 -19.49
CA TRP A 329 -0.43 -11.87 -20.94
C TRP A 329 -1.12 -13.07 -21.60
N LYS A 330 -0.73 -14.31 -21.26
CA LYS A 330 -1.39 -15.52 -21.78
C LYS A 330 -2.85 -15.59 -21.34
N SER A 331 -3.15 -15.26 -20.09
CA SER A 331 -4.52 -15.23 -19.56
C SER A 331 -5.39 -14.20 -20.28
N ALA A 332 -4.88 -12.98 -20.46
CA ALA A 332 -5.58 -11.91 -21.17
C ALA A 332 -5.83 -12.28 -22.64
N LYS A 333 -4.83 -12.83 -23.32
CA LYS A 333 -4.96 -13.30 -24.71
C LYS A 333 -6.02 -14.40 -24.84
N ASN A 334 -6.04 -15.36 -23.92
CA ASN A 334 -7.06 -16.41 -23.92
C ASN A 334 -8.47 -15.86 -23.68
N GLN A 335 -8.63 -14.88 -22.78
CA GLN A 335 -9.92 -14.22 -22.57
C GLN A 335 -10.38 -13.43 -23.80
N ALA A 336 -9.48 -12.71 -24.47
CA ALA A 336 -9.79 -12.00 -25.70
C ALA A 336 -10.27 -12.94 -26.82
N ILE A 337 -9.60 -14.09 -27.00
CA ILE A 337 -10.03 -15.11 -27.99
C ILE A 337 -11.43 -15.63 -27.68
N VAL A 338 -11.76 -15.85 -26.41
CA VAL A 338 -13.10 -16.31 -25.99
C VAL A 338 -14.15 -15.24 -26.31
N LEU A 339 -13.88 -13.96 -26.02
CA LEU A 339 -14.79 -12.85 -26.31
C LEU A 339 -15.01 -12.68 -27.82
N GLU A 340 -13.94 -12.69 -28.63
CA GLU A 340 -14.06 -12.64 -30.10
C GLU A 340 -14.87 -13.81 -30.66
N SER A 341 -14.70 -15.02 -30.09
CA SER A 341 -15.48 -16.18 -30.51
C SER A 341 -16.97 -16.05 -30.13
N ALA A 342 -17.28 -15.46 -28.97
CA ALA A 342 -18.65 -15.23 -28.53
C ALA A 342 -19.34 -14.15 -29.37
N ASP A 343 -18.64 -13.07 -29.71
CA ASP A 343 -19.15 -12.02 -30.59
C ASP A 343 -19.38 -12.53 -32.02
N ALA A 344 -18.48 -13.40 -32.52
CA ALA A 344 -18.65 -14.04 -33.82
C ALA A 344 -19.87 -14.98 -33.85
N ILE A 345 -20.13 -15.73 -32.77
CA ILE A 345 -21.32 -16.57 -32.63
C ILE A 345 -22.59 -15.72 -32.60
N ALA A 346 -22.62 -14.68 -31.77
CA ALA A 346 -23.75 -13.77 -31.67
C ALA A 346 -24.06 -13.07 -33.01
N ALA A 347 -23.02 -12.63 -33.75
CA ALA A 347 -23.18 -12.04 -35.07
C ALA A 347 -23.68 -13.05 -36.13
N ALA A 348 -23.28 -14.32 -36.04
CA ALA A 348 -23.78 -15.38 -36.91
C ALA A 348 -25.26 -15.71 -36.64
N GLU A 349 -25.67 -15.76 -35.37
CA GLU A 349 -27.07 -15.94 -34.98
C GLU A 349 -27.95 -14.77 -35.44
N LEU A 350 -27.47 -13.53 -35.33
CA LEU A 350 -28.19 -12.34 -35.81
C LEU A 350 -28.36 -12.35 -37.35
N ARG A 351 -27.37 -12.86 -38.08
CA ARG A 351 -27.43 -13.04 -39.54
C ARG A 351 -28.38 -14.17 -39.96
N ALA A 352 -28.50 -15.23 -39.15
CA ALA A 352 -29.45 -16.31 -39.39
C ALA A 352 -30.91 -15.87 -39.18
N LEU A 353 -31.14 -14.84 -38.36
CA LEU A 353 -32.47 -14.29 -38.05
C LEU A 353 -32.94 -13.19 -39.03
N THR A 354 -32.08 -12.72 -39.94
CA THR A 354 -32.44 -11.70 -40.94
C THR A 354 -32.87 -12.35 -42.25
N PRO A 355 -34.13 -12.15 -42.72
CA PRO A 355 -34.59 -12.79 -43.95
C PRO A 355 -33.87 -12.22 -45.17
N SER A 356 -33.36 -13.11 -46.03
CA SER A 356 -32.80 -12.74 -47.34
C SER A 356 -33.88 -12.10 -48.21
N SER A 357 -33.81 -10.78 -48.39
CA SER A 357 -34.60 -10.07 -49.41
C SER A 357 -34.05 -10.42 -50.80
N ARG A 358 -34.52 -11.53 -51.36
CA ARG A 358 -34.33 -11.82 -52.79
C ARG A 358 -35.26 -10.92 -53.60
N SER A 359 -34.64 -10.02 -54.36
CA SER A 359 -35.23 -9.19 -55.40
C SER A 359 -36.01 -10.02 -56.43
N LYS A 360 -37.18 -9.53 -56.81
CA LYS A 360 -37.72 -9.68 -58.15
C LYS A 360 -37.88 -8.30 -58.76
#